data_AF-A0A6L9ZQS1-F1
#
_entry.id   AF-A0A6L9ZQS1-F1
#
_cell.length_a   1.000
_cell.length_b   1.000
_cell.length_c   1.000
_cell.angle_alpha   90.00
_cell.angle_beta   90.00
_cell.angle_gamma   90.00
#
_symmetry.space_group_name_H-M   'P 1'
#
loop_
_entity.id
_entity.type
_entity.pdbx_description
1 polymer ?
#
loop_
_entity_poly.entity_id
_entity_poly.type
_entity_poly.pdbx_seq_one_letter_code
_entity_poly.pdbx_strand_id
1 'polypeptide(L)'
;MSNLVKLLNFTAHPQLEKSLGYKSNHSWVAFHWEPEINQVMYNDGKNIGAGITVAWQIFIQHPLVNSQVKDYQLNETDKYWLIVDRQNRNLYVGTAKIVSTMLEQPESLNLLACLDEKADVVSDFSQNFNYSPKKRLRINLFDQNIKSLIVITASVLIASITFGSWLLMRSRFKQQANQNEVPIAVVNSVACGVGGSNDFSSFFKTSNGEKELHLVGVYEARSDHHGGYHPTGTINVKIERKNQPVILAISSYEPVHWNITLDKEVKLEKVIINGYHDQEISGISGIPIEEFSYQGTGSYLGKFAYQWDKFHHHPSTASLVTKLEQITNTNLTSFQGCYRGTNFTIK
;
A
#
# COMPACT_ATOMS: atom_id res chain seq x y z
N MET A 1 -6.55 11.46 -20.37
CA MET A 1 -6.17 10.30 -19.54
C MET A 1 -7.38 9.48 -19.07
N SER A 2 -8.59 10.04 -19.04
CA SER A 2 -9.88 9.42 -18.68
C SER A 2 -10.30 8.11 -19.39
N ASN A 3 -9.50 7.59 -20.35
CA ASN A 3 -9.72 6.27 -20.97
C ASN A 3 -8.82 5.17 -20.36
N LEU A 4 -7.90 5.52 -19.45
CA LEU A 4 -6.95 4.58 -18.84
C LEU A 4 -7.48 3.96 -17.54
N VAL A 5 -8.30 4.70 -16.82
CA VAL A 5 -9.03 4.27 -15.62
C VAL A 5 -10.48 4.77 -15.73
N LYS A 6 -11.44 4.00 -15.23
CA LYS A 6 -12.87 4.35 -15.25
C LYS A 6 -13.31 4.88 -13.90
N LEU A 7 -13.79 6.12 -13.84
CA LEU A 7 -14.49 6.68 -12.68
C LEU A 7 -15.76 5.86 -12.37
N LEU A 8 -16.00 5.62 -11.08
CA LEU A 8 -17.23 4.99 -10.58
C LEU A 8 -18.21 6.07 -10.14
N ASN A 9 -19.49 5.88 -10.47
CA ASN A 9 -20.58 6.82 -10.20
C ASN A 9 -21.09 6.64 -8.75
N PHE A 10 -20.20 6.71 -7.75
CA PHE A 10 -20.53 6.82 -6.33
C PHE A 10 -19.32 7.31 -5.51
N THR A 11 -19.60 8.08 -4.45
CA THR A 11 -18.59 8.69 -3.58
C THR A 11 -18.10 7.73 -2.48
N ALA A 12 -16.78 7.68 -2.26
CA ALA A 12 -16.16 6.91 -1.19
C ALA A 12 -16.45 7.49 0.20
N HIS A 13 -17.16 6.75 1.05
CA HIS A 13 -17.38 7.09 2.46
C HIS A 13 -16.04 7.50 3.14
N PRO A 14 -15.97 8.59 3.96
CA PRO A 14 -14.70 9.15 4.47
C PRO A 14 -13.82 8.26 5.35
N GLN A 15 -14.25 7.03 5.65
CA GLN A 15 -13.46 6.03 6.38
C GLN A 15 -13.14 4.77 5.57
N LEU A 16 -13.57 4.67 4.30
CA LEU A 16 -13.47 3.46 3.47
C LEU A 16 -12.07 2.83 3.51
N GLU A 17 -11.04 3.62 3.25
CA GLU A 17 -9.66 3.15 3.22
C GLU A 17 -9.20 2.60 4.60
N LYS A 18 -9.66 3.21 5.70
CA LYS A 18 -9.34 2.77 7.07
C LYS A 18 -10.07 1.47 7.41
N SER A 19 -11.33 1.32 6.97
CA SER A 19 -12.10 0.08 7.10
C SER A 19 -11.50 -1.07 6.30
N LEU A 20 -10.84 -0.78 5.18
CA LEU A 20 -10.06 -1.75 4.39
C LEU A 20 -8.64 -2.02 4.96
N GLY A 21 -8.25 -1.38 6.06
CA GLY A 21 -7.00 -1.62 6.78
C GLY A 21 -5.85 -0.64 6.51
N TYR A 22 -6.03 0.30 5.57
CA TYR A 22 -5.00 1.27 5.19
C TYR A 22 -4.90 2.43 6.19
N LYS A 23 -3.67 2.77 6.59
CA LYS A 23 -3.37 3.67 7.73
C LYS A 23 -2.56 4.92 7.36
N SER A 24 -2.06 5.03 6.14
CA SER A 24 -1.24 6.14 5.66
C SER A 24 -2.08 7.38 5.31
N ASN A 25 -1.41 8.53 5.15
CA ASN A 25 -2.02 9.83 4.87
C ASN A 25 -1.79 10.30 3.41
N HIS A 26 -1.24 9.47 2.52
CA HIS A 26 -1.16 9.80 1.10
C HIS A 26 -2.56 9.97 0.49
N SER A 27 -2.70 10.88 -0.48
CA SER A 27 -3.99 11.28 -1.06
C SER A 27 -4.63 10.25 -1.99
N TRP A 28 -3.84 9.27 -2.44
CA TRP A 28 -4.25 8.20 -3.32
C TRP A 28 -3.89 6.86 -2.68
N VAL A 29 -4.71 5.85 -2.88
CA VAL A 29 -4.41 4.46 -2.53
C VAL A 29 -5.22 3.55 -3.45
N ALA A 30 -4.58 2.52 -4.00
CA ALA A 30 -5.27 1.45 -4.69
C ALA A 30 -5.44 0.22 -3.79
N PHE A 31 -6.48 -0.57 -4.07
CA PHE A 31 -6.73 -1.88 -3.49
C PHE A 31 -6.90 -2.91 -4.62
N HIS A 32 -6.35 -4.10 -4.44
CA HIS A 32 -6.49 -5.21 -5.36
C HIS A 32 -6.66 -6.53 -4.63
N TRP A 33 -7.17 -7.53 -5.35
CA TRP A 33 -7.10 -8.92 -4.91
C TRP A 33 -5.71 -9.48 -5.20
N GLU A 34 -5.26 -10.40 -4.37
CA GLU A 34 -4.13 -11.29 -4.63
C GLU A 34 -4.70 -12.72 -4.66
N PRO A 35 -4.95 -13.31 -5.86
CA PRO A 35 -5.62 -14.59 -5.98
C PRO A 35 -4.83 -15.74 -5.34
N GLU A 36 -3.51 -15.73 -5.42
CA GLU A 36 -2.73 -16.91 -5.03
C GLU A 36 -2.63 -17.09 -3.50
N ILE A 37 -2.59 -15.98 -2.76
CA ILE A 37 -2.65 -15.98 -1.28
C ILE A 37 -4.08 -15.74 -0.74
N ASN A 38 -5.05 -15.53 -1.63
CA ASN A 38 -6.46 -15.28 -1.37
C ASN A 38 -6.68 -14.11 -0.38
N GLN A 39 -6.12 -12.94 -0.69
CA GLN A 39 -6.08 -11.78 0.21
C GLN A 39 -6.28 -10.45 -0.53
N VAL A 40 -6.84 -9.44 0.16
CA VAL A 40 -6.84 -8.06 -0.36
C VAL A 40 -5.54 -7.35 0.02
N MET A 41 -4.95 -6.66 -0.96
CA MET A 41 -3.73 -5.87 -0.83
C MET A 41 -4.02 -4.39 -1.09
N TYR A 42 -3.23 -3.49 -0.50
CA TYR A 42 -3.25 -2.06 -0.79
C TYR A 42 -1.89 -1.57 -1.28
N ASN A 43 -1.89 -0.53 -2.12
CA ASN A 43 -0.68 0.14 -2.63
C ASN A 43 -0.94 1.66 -2.75
N ASP A 44 -0.12 2.50 -2.12
CA ASP A 44 -0.21 3.98 -2.20
C ASP A 44 0.94 4.64 -2.99
N GLY A 45 1.71 3.84 -3.74
CA GLY A 45 2.93 4.25 -4.45
C GLY A 45 4.19 4.27 -3.57
N LYS A 46 4.04 4.20 -2.25
CA LYS A 46 5.14 4.16 -1.27
C LYS A 46 4.98 3.05 -0.22
N ASN A 47 3.77 2.87 0.29
CA ASN A 47 3.39 1.83 1.24
C ASN A 47 2.55 0.79 0.52
N ILE A 48 2.84 -0.48 0.80
CA ILE A 48 2.15 -1.64 0.24
C ILE A 48 1.95 -2.65 1.36
N GLY A 49 0.85 -3.41 1.33
CA GLY A 49 0.67 -4.52 2.26
C GLY A 49 -0.76 -5.05 2.35
N ALA A 50 -0.97 -5.97 3.29
CA ALA A 50 -2.24 -6.61 3.55
C ALA A 50 -3.33 -5.64 4.03
N GLY A 51 -4.48 -5.65 3.34
CA GLY A 51 -5.74 -5.08 3.83
C GLY A 51 -6.61 -6.09 4.57
N ILE A 52 -7.84 -5.70 4.89
CA ILE A 52 -8.81 -6.51 5.65
C ILE A 52 -9.76 -7.22 4.67
N THR A 53 -9.46 -8.48 4.33
CA THR A 53 -10.20 -9.29 3.33
C THR A 53 -11.72 -9.32 3.54
N VAL A 54 -12.19 -9.43 4.79
CA VAL A 54 -13.64 -9.46 5.09
C VAL A 54 -14.30 -8.11 4.79
N ALA A 55 -13.62 -6.99 5.06
CA ALA A 55 -14.13 -5.66 4.76
C ALA A 55 -14.15 -5.38 3.25
N TRP A 56 -13.15 -5.88 2.51
CA TRP A 56 -13.10 -5.85 1.04
C TRP A 56 -14.27 -6.60 0.43
N GLN A 57 -14.51 -7.83 0.87
CA GLN A 57 -15.63 -8.67 0.41
C GLN A 57 -16.98 -8.02 0.67
N ILE A 58 -17.20 -7.46 1.86
CA ILE A 58 -18.43 -6.69 2.16
C ILE A 58 -18.56 -5.47 1.24
N PHE A 59 -17.47 -4.74 0.98
CA PHE A 59 -17.49 -3.56 0.12
C PHE A 59 -17.85 -3.89 -1.33
N ILE A 60 -17.17 -4.85 -1.97
CA ILE A 60 -17.39 -5.20 -3.38
C ILE A 60 -18.69 -5.99 -3.64
N GLN A 61 -19.26 -6.61 -2.60
CA GLN A 61 -20.60 -7.23 -2.64
C GLN A 61 -21.74 -6.23 -2.36
N HIS A 62 -21.44 -5.04 -1.81
CA HIS A 62 -22.47 -4.04 -1.53
C HIS A 62 -23.19 -3.60 -2.82
N PRO A 63 -24.54 -3.60 -2.90
CA PRO A 63 -25.26 -3.47 -4.17
C PRO A 63 -24.87 -2.27 -5.05
N LEU A 64 -24.67 -1.08 -4.43
CA LEU A 64 -24.23 0.12 -5.15
C LEU A 64 -22.86 -0.04 -5.80
N VAL A 65 -21.93 -0.72 -5.12
CA VAL A 65 -20.56 -0.99 -5.59
C VAL A 65 -20.59 -2.09 -6.64
N ASN A 66 -21.20 -3.23 -6.29
CA ASN A 66 -21.24 -4.43 -7.12
C ASN A 66 -21.83 -4.15 -8.51
N SER A 67 -22.89 -3.33 -8.58
CA SER A 67 -23.53 -2.93 -9.84
C SER A 67 -22.58 -2.27 -10.86
N GLN A 68 -21.46 -1.69 -10.39
CA GLN A 68 -20.49 -0.98 -11.22
C GLN A 68 -19.14 -1.70 -11.37
N VAL A 69 -18.82 -2.65 -10.47
CA VAL A 69 -17.50 -3.32 -10.43
C VAL A 69 -17.52 -4.83 -10.71
N LYS A 70 -18.69 -5.48 -10.76
CA LYS A 70 -18.81 -6.94 -10.97
C LYS A 70 -18.00 -7.48 -12.16
N ASP A 71 -17.97 -6.73 -13.26
CA ASP A 71 -17.35 -7.14 -14.53
C ASP A 71 -15.80 -7.07 -14.49
N TYR A 72 -15.22 -6.56 -13.40
CA TYR A 72 -13.76 -6.54 -13.13
C TYR A 72 -13.28 -7.66 -12.20
N GLN A 73 -14.20 -8.48 -11.64
CA GLN A 73 -13.85 -9.67 -10.85
C GLN A 73 -12.86 -9.38 -9.69
N LEU A 74 -13.06 -8.27 -8.96
CA LEU A 74 -12.17 -7.72 -7.91
C LEU A 74 -12.00 -8.61 -6.64
N ASN A 75 -12.46 -9.86 -6.66
CA ASN A 75 -12.29 -10.86 -5.60
C ASN A 75 -11.79 -12.22 -6.15
N GLU A 76 -11.40 -12.24 -7.42
CA GLU A 76 -11.04 -13.45 -8.18
C GLU A 76 -9.78 -13.21 -9.01
N THR A 77 -9.59 -11.97 -9.49
CA THR A 77 -8.40 -11.55 -10.26
C THR A 77 -7.81 -10.26 -9.69
N ASP A 78 -6.49 -10.17 -9.74
CA ASP A 78 -5.66 -8.99 -9.45
C ASP A 78 -5.52 -8.04 -10.65
N LYS A 79 -5.88 -8.52 -11.86
CA LYS A 79 -5.83 -7.81 -13.16
C LYS A 79 -6.38 -6.38 -13.11
N TYR A 80 -7.36 -6.10 -12.24
CA TYR A 80 -7.97 -4.80 -12.05
C TYR A 80 -7.83 -4.30 -10.60
N TRP A 81 -7.41 -3.05 -10.45
CA TRP A 81 -7.19 -2.40 -9.15
C TRP A 81 -8.20 -1.25 -8.97
N LEU A 82 -8.71 -1.11 -7.75
CA LEU A 82 -9.61 -0.03 -7.33
C LEU A 82 -8.83 1.11 -6.70
N ILE A 83 -8.78 2.28 -7.33
CA ILE A 83 -8.14 3.49 -6.79
C ILE A 83 -9.16 4.31 -5.99
N VAL A 84 -8.74 4.81 -4.82
CA VAL A 84 -9.46 5.81 -4.02
C VAL A 84 -8.73 7.16 -4.12
N ASP A 85 -9.38 8.18 -4.68
CA ASP A 85 -9.03 9.58 -4.42
C ASP A 85 -9.55 9.93 -3.02
N ARG A 86 -8.66 10.25 -2.09
CA ARG A 86 -9.04 10.53 -0.71
C ARG A 86 -9.37 11.99 -0.44
N GLN A 87 -9.03 12.90 -1.35
CA GLN A 87 -9.38 14.32 -1.30
C GLN A 87 -10.80 14.53 -1.84
N ASN A 88 -11.04 14.16 -3.10
CA ASN A 88 -12.33 14.33 -3.77
C ASN A 88 -13.33 13.20 -3.46
N ARG A 89 -12.86 12.09 -2.86
CA ARG A 89 -13.65 10.89 -2.56
C ARG A 89 -14.18 10.16 -3.81
N ASN A 90 -13.54 10.37 -4.96
CA ASN A 90 -13.79 9.61 -6.17
C ASN A 90 -13.17 8.20 -6.09
N LEU A 91 -13.75 7.27 -6.85
CA LEU A 91 -13.29 5.89 -6.97
C LEU A 91 -13.07 5.56 -8.45
N TYR A 92 -11.99 4.85 -8.75
CA TYR A 92 -11.64 4.49 -10.13
C TYR A 92 -11.30 2.99 -10.21
N VAL A 93 -11.52 2.38 -11.37
CA VAL A 93 -10.97 1.05 -11.67
C VAL A 93 -10.06 1.13 -12.90
N GLY A 94 -8.85 0.58 -12.79
CA GLY A 94 -7.86 0.47 -13.87
C GLY A 94 -7.23 -0.91 -13.91
N THR A 95 -6.47 -1.22 -14.96
CA THR A 95 -5.66 -2.46 -14.98
C THR A 95 -4.43 -2.30 -14.09
N ALA A 96 -3.98 -3.39 -13.45
CA ALA A 96 -2.86 -3.41 -12.51
C ALA A 96 -1.66 -2.56 -12.98
N LYS A 97 -1.16 -2.83 -14.20
CA LYS A 97 -0.04 -2.12 -14.85
C LYS A 97 -0.26 -0.61 -15.03
N ILE A 98 -1.48 -0.16 -15.30
CA ILE A 98 -1.79 1.28 -15.41
C ILE A 98 -1.78 1.91 -14.01
N VAL A 99 -2.40 1.24 -13.04
CA VAL A 99 -2.54 1.76 -11.67
C VAL A 99 -1.20 1.80 -10.93
N SER A 100 -0.35 0.79 -11.05
CA SER A 100 1.00 0.80 -10.48
C SER A 100 1.85 1.95 -11.05
N THR A 101 1.87 2.10 -12.39
CA THR A 101 2.55 3.22 -13.07
C THR A 101 2.04 4.58 -12.59
N MET A 102 0.73 4.73 -12.37
CA MET A 102 0.13 6.00 -11.89
C MET A 102 0.49 6.29 -10.43
N LEU A 103 0.51 5.27 -9.55
CA LEU A 103 0.91 5.41 -8.15
C LEU A 103 2.40 5.77 -8.00
N GLU A 104 3.24 5.28 -8.91
CA GLU A 104 4.66 5.63 -8.99
C GLU A 104 4.91 7.03 -9.59
N GLN A 105 3.89 7.67 -10.19
CA GLN A 105 3.97 8.98 -10.86
C GLN A 105 2.88 9.94 -10.36
N PRO A 106 3.07 10.63 -9.22
CA PRO A 106 2.05 11.48 -8.58
C PRO A 106 1.41 12.55 -9.47
N GLU A 107 2.15 13.05 -10.45
CA GLU A 107 1.69 14.03 -11.44
C GLU A 107 0.52 13.50 -12.28
N SER A 108 0.51 12.19 -12.59
CA SER A 108 -0.53 11.54 -13.40
C SER A 108 -1.88 11.48 -12.66
N LEU A 109 -1.85 11.22 -11.35
CA LEU A 109 -3.02 11.17 -10.48
C LEU A 109 -3.54 12.58 -10.16
N ASN A 110 -2.65 13.55 -9.94
CA ASN A 110 -3.05 14.95 -9.81
C ASN A 110 -3.72 15.48 -11.10
N LEU A 111 -3.24 15.06 -12.27
CA LEU A 111 -3.87 15.40 -13.55
C LEU A 111 -5.21 14.68 -13.77
N LEU A 112 -5.41 13.47 -13.23
CA LEU A 112 -6.69 12.76 -13.26
C LEU A 112 -7.77 13.56 -12.51
N ALA A 113 -7.56 13.85 -11.22
CA ALA A 113 -8.50 14.65 -10.43
C ALA A 113 -8.81 16.01 -11.08
N CYS A 114 -7.79 16.69 -11.58
CA CYS A 114 -7.93 18.01 -12.22
C CYS A 114 -8.62 17.96 -13.61
N LEU A 115 -8.88 16.78 -14.18
CA LEU A 115 -9.73 16.58 -15.36
C LEU A 115 -11.18 16.30 -14.96
N ASP A 116 -11.40 15.48 -13.93
CA ASP A 116 -12.74 15.08 -13.51
C ASP A 116 -13.49 16.22 -12.79
N GLU A 117 -12.80 17.03 -11.97
CA GLU A 117 -13.33 18.30 -11.43
C GLU A 117 -13.91 19.22 -12.54
N LYS A 118 -13.29 19.20 -13.73
CA LYS A 118 -13.71 20.02 -14.87
C LYS A 118 -14.83 19.38 -15.68
N ALA A 119 -14.94 18.05 -15.65
CA ALA A 119 -16.06 17.34 -16.26
C ALA A 119 -17.38 17.69 -15.56
N ASP A 120 -17.38 17.72 -14.22
CA ASP A 120 -18.54 18.11 -13.42
C ASP A 120 -18.98 19.56 -13.75
N VAL A 121 -18.06 20.51 -13.72
CA VAL A 121 -18.33 21.94 -14.03
C VAL A 121 -18.87 22.14 -15.46
N VAL A 122 -18.38 21.39 -16.44
CA VAL A 122 -18.88 21.46 -17.83
C VAL A 122 -20.26 20.80 -17.97
N SER A 123 -20.53 19.74 -17.19
CA SER A 123 -21.85 19.09 -17.20
C SER A 123 -22.95 20.03 -16.68
N ASP A 124 -22.69 20.79 -15.63
CA ASP A 124 -23.64 21.73 -15.01
C ASP A 124 -23.93 22.94 -15.92
N PHE A 125 -22.93 23.41 -16.67
CA PHE A 125 -23.11 24.40 -17.73
C PHE A 125 -23.99 23.90 -18.89
N SER A 126 -23.95 22.59 -19.21
CA SER A 126 -24.66 22.04 -20.37
C SER A 126 -26.18 22.04 -20.25
N GLN A 127 -26.74 22.07 -19.03
CA GLN A 127 -28.20 22.08 -18.82
C GLN A 127 -28.84 23.46 -19.00
N ASN A 128 -28.05 24.54 -19.09
CA ASN A 128 -28.54 25.93 -19.01
C ASN A 128 -28.64 26.68 -20.35
N PHE A 129 -28.51 25.99 -21.50
CA PHE A 129 -28.61 26.62 -22.83
C PHE A 129 -29.71 26.01 -23.72
N ASN A 130 -30.96 26.41 -23.45
CA ASN A 130 -32.07 26.33 -24.41
C ASN A 130 -32.58 27.75 -24.69
N TYR A 131 -32.35 28.27 -25.90
CA TYR A 131 -32.66 29.67 -26.22
C TYR A 131 -33.37 29.80 -27.57
N SER A 132 -34.59 30.35 -27.57
CA SER A 132 -35.25 30.85 -28.78
C SER A 132 -36.20 32.01 -28.41
N PRO A 133 -36.31 33.11 -29.19
CA PRO A 133 -36.71 34.40 -28.61
C PRO A 133 -37.94 35.08 -29.25
N LYS A 134 -38.80 35.73 -28.44
CA LYS A 134 -39.17 37.18 -28.54
C LYS A 134 -40.38 37.61 -27.68
N LYS A 135 -40.23 38.80 -27.06
CA LYS A 135 -41.23 39.87 -26.79
C LYS A 135 -42.39 39.68 -25.75
N ARG A 136 -42.42 40.67 -24.83
CA ARG A 136 -43.56 41.43 -24.27
C ARG A 136 -44.43 40.86 -23.12
N LEU A 137 -44.17 41.40 -21.92
CA LEU A 137 -45.08 42.30 -21.16
C LEU A 137 -46.58 41.93 -20.99
N ARG A 138 -46.98 41.39 -19.81
CA ARG A 138 -47.75 42.11 -18.73
C ARG A 138 -48.45 41.17 -17.71
N ILE A 139 -48.14 41.38 -16.41
CA ILE A 139 -49.06 41.72 -15.28
C ILE A 139 -50.26 40.78 -14.92
N ASN A 140 -50.36 40.41 -13.62
CA ASN A 140 -51.54 39.96 -12.83
C ASN A 140 -52.13 38.54 -13.12
N LEU A 141 -52.88 37.85 -12.24
CA LEU A 141 -53.17 37.92 -10.77
C LEU A 141 -53.86 36.60 -10.32
N PHE A 142 -53.91 36.30 -9.00
CA PHE A 142 -54.74 35.23 -8.35
C PHE A 142 -54.43 33.78 -8.83
N ASP A 143 -54.70 32.65 -8.15
CA ASP A 143 -54.91 32.26 -6.73
C ASP A 143 -54.56 30.73 -6.63
N GLN A 144 -54.68 29.91 -5.57
CA GLN A 144 -55.25 30.02 -4.21
C GLN A 144 -54.52 29.05 -3.21
N ASN A 145 -55.13 28.84 -2.03
CA ASN A 145 -54.92 27.76 -1.04
C ASN A 145 -54.63 26.35 -1.63
N ILE A 146 -53.94 25.44 -0.92
CA ILE A 146 -54.45 24.69 0.26
C ILE A 146 -53.37 24.39 1.32
N LYS A 147 -53.81 24.25 2.58
CA LYS A 147 -52.99 24.00 3.78
C LYS A 147 -52.92 22.50 4.12
N SER A 148 -51.79 22.05 4.67
CA SER A 148 -51.79 21.09 5.78
C SER A 148 -50.59 21.37 6.71
N LEU A 149 -50.66 20.90 7.96
CA LEU A 149 -49.72 21.29 9.02
C LEU A 149 -49.55 20.15 10.04
N ILE A 150 -48.32 19.67 10.22
CA ILE A 150 -47.87 18.86 11.36
C ILE A 150 -46.47 19.41 11.71
N VAL A 151 -46.32 20.35 12.66
CA VAL A 151 -46.46 20.21 14.13
C VAL A 151 -45.40 19.26 14.72
N ILE A 152 -44.27 19.86 15.13
CA ILE A 152 -43.36 19.31 16.14
C ILE A 152 -43.16 20.37 17.23
N THR A 153 -43.59 20.02 18.45
CA THR A 153 -43.45 20.75 19.72
C THR A 153 -42.89 19.76 20.75
N ALA A 154 -42.08 20.08 21.78
CA ALA A 154 -41.36 21.27 22.27
C ALA A 154 -40.30 20.76 23.31
N SER A 155 -39.37 21.47 23.98
CA SER A 155 -38.95 22.88 24.15
C SER A 155 -37.42 22.87 24.50
N VAL A 156 -36.59 23.91 24.73
CA VAL A 156 -36.59 25.12 25.62
C VAL A 156 -36.65 24.76 27.12
N LEU A 157 -35.90 25.32 28.07
CA LEU A 157 -34.87 26.40 28.12
C LEU A 157 -33.47 25.92 27.66
N ILE A 158 -32.39 26.71 27.48
CA ILE A 158 -31.91 28.06 27.88
C ILE A 158 -31.07 28.15 29.18
N ALA A 159 -29.81 28.54 29.01
CA ALA A 159 -29.02 29.36 29.94
C ALA A 159 -28.20 30.37 29.11
N SER A 160 -27.98 31.59 29.59
CA SER A 160 -27.65 32.74 28.71
C SER A 160 -26.55 33.67 29.24
N ILE A 161 -25.66 34.09 28.33
CA ILE A 161 -24.96 35.40 28.29
C ILE A 161 -24.10 35.73 29.53
N THR A 162 -22.78 35.88 29.38
CA THR A 162 -22.19 37.22 29.18
C THR A 162 -21.16 37.31 28.05
N PHE A 163 -21.20 38.42 27.31
CA PHE A 163 -20.09 38.85 26.44
C PHE A 163 -18.95 39.44 27.28
N GLY A 164 -17.71 39.06 26.97
CA GLY A 164 -16.49 39.55 27.63
C GLY A 164 -15.38 39.83 26.62
N SER A 165 -15.35 41.06 26.12
CA SER A 165 -14.43 41.65 25.13
C SER A 165 -13.04 41.01 24.95
N TRP A 166 -12.80 40.39 23.80
CA TRP A 166 -11.45 40.25 23.23
C TRP A 166 -11.44 40.50 21.72
N LEU A 167 -11.25 41.78 21.35
CA LEU A 167 -10.52 42.10 20.11
C LEU A 167 -9.03 41.79 20.30
N LEU A 168 -8.29 41.74 19.19
CA LEU A 168 -6.84 41.57 19.08
C LEU A 168 -6.30 40.13 19.13
N MET A 169 -6.52 39.39 18.03
CA MET A 169 -5.34 38.96 17.25
C MET A 169 -5.69 38.71 15.78
N ARG A 170 -5.12 39.52 14.87
CA ARG A 170 -5.05 39.19 13.43
C ARG A 170 -3.85 38.27 13.22
N SER A 171 -4.07 37.10 12.64
CA SER A 171 -3.01 36.14 12.29
C SER A 171 -2.10 36.69 11.18
N ARG A 172 -1.01 37.37 11.56
CA ARG A 172 0.11 37.66 10.66
C ARG A 172 0.96 36.40 10.45
N PHE A 173 0.51 35.50 9.59
CA PHE A 173 1.39 34.50 8.97
C PHE A 173 1.55 34.79 7.49
N LYS A 174 2.54 35.64 7.18
CA LYS A 174 3.07 35.81 5.83
C LYS A 174 4.59 35.80 5.89
N GLN A 175 5.16 34.74 5.30
CA GLN A 175 6.57 34.60 4.89
C GLN A 175 7.64 34.96 5.93
N GLN A 176 8.26 33.93 6.50
CA GLN A 176 9.72 33.93 6.63
C GLN A 176 10.27 32.56 6.21
N ALA A 177 10.20 32.29 4.90
CA ALA A 177 11.08 31.30 4.29
C ALA A 177 12.49 31.89 4.34
N ASN A 178 13.40 31.24 5.04
CA ASN A 178 14.81 31.60 5.06
C ASN A 178 15.62 30.31 4.88
N GLN A 179 16.35 30.20 3.75
CA GLN A 179 17.14 29.02 3.46
C GLN A 179 18.32 28.96 4.42
N ASN A 180 18.39 27.88 5.20
CA ASN A 180 19.65 27.26 5.58
C ASN A 180 19.60 25.84 5.02
N GLU A 181 20.15 25.67 3.82
CA GLU A 181 20.32 24.36 3.20
C GLU A 181 21.40 23.60 3.97
N VAL A 182 20.97 22.85 4.98
CA VAL A 182 21.82 21.83 5.60
C VAL A 182 22.16 20.80 4.51
N PRO A 183 23.44 20.53 4.23
CA PRO A 183 23.83 19.63 3.15
C PRO A 183 23.23 18.25 3.36
N ILE A 184 22.93 17.55 2.26
CA ILE A 184 22.21 16.27 2.25
C ILE A 184 23.06 15.18 2.91
N ALA A 185 22.98 15.10 4.23
CA ALA A 185 23.35 13.91 4.98
C ALA A 185 22.31 12.83 4.65
N VAL A 186 22.59 12.03 3.61
CA VAL A 186 21.84 10.81 3.33
C VAL A 186 21.98 9.93 4.56
N VAL A 187 20.93 9.88 5.38
CA VAL A 187 20.86 8.99 6.51
C VAL A 187 20.87 7.57 5.94
N ASN A 188 21.88 6.78 6.30
CA ASN A 188 21.91 5.33 6.05
C ASN A 188 20.88 4.64 6.96
N SER A 189 19.61 4.99 6.79
CA SER A 189 18.47 4.35 7.41
C SER A 189 18.36 2.93 6.88
N VAL A 190 18.22 1.95 7.76
CA VAL A 190 17.91 0.58 7.37
C VAL A 190 16.55 0.62 6.65
N ALA A 191 16.56 0.32 5.37
CA ALA A 191 15.47 0.60 4.44
C ALA A 191 15.49 -0.40 3.29
N CYS A 192 14.37 -0.49 2.58
CA CYS A 192 14.10 -1.52 1.56
C CYS A 192 14.89 -1.39 0.26
N GLY A 193 15.92 -0.54 0.21
CA GLY A 193 16.62 -0.13 -1.00
C GLY A 193 15.82 0.83 -1.89
N VAL A 194 16.47 1.35 -2.93
CA VAL A 194 15.81 2.21 -3.93
C VAL A 194 14.80 1.36 -4.72
N GLY A 195 13.58 1.87 -4.87
CA GLY A 195 12.46 1.12 -5.48
C GLY A 195 11.73 0.16 -4.53
N GLY A 196 12.22 -0.03 -3.29
CA GLY A 196 11.52 -0.77 -2.24
C GLY A 196 10.33 0.00 -1.66
N SER A 197 9.48 -0.69 -0.91
CA SER A 197 8.37 -0.09 -0.15
C SER A 197 8.86 0.62 1.12
N ASN A 198 7.96 1.30 1.83
CA ASN A 198 8.27 2.10 3.03
C ASN A 198 7.86 1.39 4.34
N ASP A 199 7.69 0.07 4.32
CA ASP A 199 7.24 -0.76 5.44
C ASP A 199 8.37 -1.54 6.15
N PHE A 200 9.62 -1.04 6.05
CA PHE A 200 10.81 -1.72 6.59
C PHE A 200 10.60 -2.22 8.04
N SER A 201 10.84 -3.50 8.23
CA SER A 201 10.59 -4.23 9.46
C SER A 201 11.81 -5.07 9.84
N SER A 202 12.17 -5.07 11.13
CA SER A 202 13.38 -5.73 11.60
C SER A 202 13.28 -6.25 13.02
N PHE A 203 14.05 -7.29 13.30
CA PHE A 203 14.33 -7.82 14.63
C PHE A 203 15.82 -8.06 14.78
N PHE A 204 16.35 -7.87 15.99
CA PHE A 204 17.72 -8.21 16.34
C PHE A 204 17.76 -8.73 17.77
N LYS A 205 18.57 -9.77 17.99
CA LYS A 205 18.87 -10.37 19.29
C LYS A 205 20.35 -10.72 19.33
N THR A 206 21.03 -10.36 20.41
CA THR A 206 22.45 -10.67 20.60
C THR A 206 22.67 -12.19 20.56
N SER A 207 23.50 -12.67 19.64
CA SER A 207 23.99 -14.05 19.64
C SER A 207 25.22 -14.19 20.54
N ASN A 208 25.11 -15.12 21.50
CA ASN A 208 26.25 -15.68 22.23
C ASN A 208 26.54 -17.13 21.77
N GLY A 209 26.05 -17.51 20.58
CA GLY A 209 26.22 -18.85 20.01
C GLY A 209 27.55 -19.02 19.27
N GLU A 210 27.75 -20.22 18.73
CA GLU A 210 28.90 -20.52 17.86
C GLU A 210 28.72 -19.99 16.42
N LYS A 211 27.48 -19.67 16.02
CA LYS A 211 27.06 -19.16 14.72
C LYS A 211 25.75 -18.36 14.79
N GLU A 212 25.46 -17.57 13.76
CA GLU A 212 24.33 -16.62 13.72
C GLU A 212 23.38 -16.93 12.57
N LEU A 213 22.07 -16.98 12.85
CA LEU A 213 21.02 -17.15 11.85
C LEU A 213 20.38 -15.79 11.52
N HIS A 214 20.51 -15.36 10.26
CA HIS A 214 19.95 -14.11 9.76
C HIS A 214 18.93 -14.37 8.66
N LEU A 215 17.71 -13.86 8.80
CA LEU A 215 16.64 -13.96 7.79
C LEU A 215 16.45 -12.62 7.08
N VAL A 216 16.51 -12.63 5.75
CA VAL A 216 16.03 -11.54 4.88
C VAL A 216 14.72 -11.98 4.23
N GLY A 217 13.69 -11.14 4.30
CA GLY A 217 12.34 -11.53 3.87
C GLY A 217 11.60 -10.45 3.09
N VAL A 218 11.09 -10.80 1.91
CA VAL A 218 10.25 -9.92 1.08
C VAL A 218 8.98 -10.64 0.63
N TYR A 219 8.04 -9.88 0.07
CA TYR A 219 7.04 -10.44 -0.84
C TYR A 219 7.59 -10.39 -2.27
N GLU A 220 8.07 -9.23 -2.70
CA GLU A 220 8.50 -8.97 -4.09
C GLU A 220 9.77 -8.10 -4.19
N ALA A 221 10.32 -8.03 -5.40
CA ALA A 221 11.43 -7.13 -5.75
C ALA A 221 11.05 -6.03 -6.76
N ARG A 222 9.83 -6.07 -7.32
CA ARG A 222 9.33 -5.17 -8.38
C ARG A 222 7.81 -5.10 -8.39
N SER A 223 7.25 -4.09 -9.06
CA SER A 223 5.83 -3.70 -8.99
C SER A 223 4.92 -4.22 -10.11
N ASP A 224 5.50 -4.80 -11.15
CA ASP A 224 4.84 -5.07 -12.43
C ASP A 224 4.49 -6.55 -12.65
N HIS A 225 4.39 -7.35 -11.58
CA HIS A 225 3.78 -8.67 -11.61
C HIS A 225 2.24 -8.59 -11.71
N HIS A 226 1.62 -9.73 -12.01
CA HIS A 226 0.19 -10.01 -11.86
C HIS A 226 -0.06 -11.51 -12.00
N GLY A 227 -1.27 -11.99 -11.70
CA GLY A 227 -1.61 -13.42 -11.78
C GLY A 227 -1.28 -14.04 -13.15
N GLY A 228 -0.32 -14.97 -13.17
CA GLY A 228 0.20 -15.61 -14.38
C GLY A 228 1.32 -14.86 -15.11
N TYR A 229 1.80 -13.74 -14.56
CA TYR A 229 2.96 -12.98 -15.01
C TYR A 229 3.80 -12.53 -13.81
N HIS A 230 4.76 -13.36 -13.44
CA HIS A 230 5.65 -13.16 -12.31
C HIS A 230 7.08 -12.94 -12.85
N PRO A 231 7.46 -11.70 -13.20
CA PRO A 231 8.78 -11.41 -13.73
C PRO A 231 9.82 -11.41 -12.60
N THR A 232 10.98 -12.05 -12.82
CA THR A 232 12.06 -12.02 -11.84
C THR A 232 12.52 -10.58 -11.56
N GLY A 233 12.67 -10.23 -10.27
CA GLY A 233 13.33 -9.01 -9.82
C GLY A 233 14.64 -9.32 -9.11
N THR A 234 15.51 -8.31 -8.91
CA THR A 234 16.85 -8.52 -8.31
C THR A 234 16.92 -7.89 -6.94
N ILE A 235 17.45 -8.64 -5.96
CA ILE A 235 17.77 -8.14 -4.62
C ILE A 235 19.26 -8.34 -4.34
N ASN A 236 19.94 -7.26 -3.94
CA ASN A 236 21.32 -7.35 -3.47
C ASN A 236 21.33 -7.55 -1.95
N VAL A 237 22.02 -8.60 -1.47
CA VAL A 237 22.23 -8.84 -0.04
C VAL A 237 23.73 -8.72 0.24
N LYS A 238 24.12 -7.69 1.01
CA LYS A 238 25.50 -7.56 1.49
C LYS A 238 25.64 -8.14 2.89
N ILE A 239 26.64 -8.98 3.11
CA ILE A 239 27.02 -9.49 4.44
C ILE A 239 28.33 -8.82 4.86
N GLU A 240 28.30 -8.12 5.99
CA GLU A 240 29.44 -7.44 6.64
C GLU A 240 29.83 -8.11 7.98
N ARG A 241 29.08 -9.16 8.39
CA ARG A 241 29.18 -9.86 9.69
C ARG A 241 30.37 -10.83 9.74
N LYS A 242 31.30 -10.61 10.68
CA LYS A 242 32.60 -11.33 10.73
C LYS A 242 32.86 -12.17 11.99
N ASN A 243 32.14 -11.91 13.09
CA ASN A 243 32.52 -12.43 14.41
C ASN A 243 32.18 -13.91 14.62
N GLN A 244 31.12 -14.39 13.96
CA GLN A 244 30.61 -15.75 14.01
C GLN A 244 30.31 -16.19 12.55
N PRO A 245 30.32 -17.50 12.23
CA PRO A 245 29.77 -18.01 10.99
C PRO A 245 28.31 -17.60 10.82
N VAL A 246 27.94 -17.23 9.60
CA VAL A 246 26.60 -16.78 9.22
C VAL A 246 25.84 -17.90 8.53
N ILE A 247 24.63 -18.17 8.97
CA ILE A 247 23.60 -18.84 8.17
C ILE A 247 22.68 -17.75 7.63
N LEU A 248 22.61 -17.62 6.31
CA LEU A 248 21.67 -16.73 5.65
C LEU A 248 20.41 -17.51 5.26
N ALA A 249 19.26 -17.11 5.76
CA ALA A 249 17.97 -17.48 5.23
C ALA A 249 17.40 -16.34 4.37
N ILE A 250 16.85 -16.66 3.21
CA ILE A 250 16.17 -15.71 2.32
C ILE A 250 14.76 -16.21 2.00
N SER A 251 13.79 -15.30 1.96
CA SER A 251 12.40 -15.63 1.62
C SER A 251 11.74 -14.55 0.78
N SER A 252 10.93 -14.99 -0.17
CA SER A 252 10.20 -14.19 -1.16
C SER A 252 8.90 -14.91 -1.52
N TYR A 253 7.90 -14.16 -1.99
CA TYR A 253 6.77 -14.73 -2.71
C TYR A 253 7.13 -14.87 -4.19
N GLU A 254 7.28 -13.71 -4.84
CA GLU A 254 7.65 -13.52 -6.24
C GLU A 254 9.03 -14.12 -6.57
N PRO A 255 9.33 -14.37 -7.86
CA PRO A 255 10.66 -14.81 -8.27
C PRO A 255 11.69 -13.71 -8.02
N VAL A 256 12.73 -14.03 -7.23
CA VAL A 256 13.82 -13.12 -6.92
C VAL A 256 15.16 -13.72 -7.30
N HIS A 257 15.98 -12.93 -7.98
CA HIS A 257 17.40 -13.14 -8.16
C HIS A 257 18.18 -12.50 -7.02
N TRP A 258 18.69 -13.34 -6.12
CA TRP A 258 19.41 -12.95 -4.91
C TRP A 258 20.91 -12.85 -5.20
N ASN A 259 21.39 -11.63 -5.44
CA ASN A 259 22.80 -11.32 -5.63
C ASN A 259 23.47 -11.11 -4.26
N ILE A 260 24.23 -12.10 -3.79
CA ILE A 260 24.84 -12.10 -2.46
C ILE A 260 26.30 -11.65 -2.54
N THR A 261 26.66 -10.64 -1.75
CA THR A 261 28.03 -10.12 -1.68
C THR A 261 28.58 -10.23 -0.24
N LEU A 262 29.82 -10.70 -0.12
CA LEU A 262 30.48 -10.93 1.16
C LEU A 262 31.66 -9.97 1.34
N ASP A 263 31.73 -9.27 2.47
CA ASP A 263 32.94 -8.55 2.85
C ASP A 263 34.10 -9.51 3.18
N LYS A 264 35.32 -9.00 3.10
CA LYS A 264 36.54 -9.72 3.53
C LYS A 264 36.40 -10.23 4.97
N GLU A 265 36.85 -11.46 5.23
CA GLU A 265 36.72 -12.20 6.51
C GLU A 265 35.32 -12.68 6.91
N VAL A 266 34.26 -12.40 6.14
CA VAL A 266 32.92 -12.99 6.38
C VAL A 266 32.96 -14.51 6.14
N LYS A 267 32.34 -15.28 7.04
CA LYS A 267 32.22 -16.74 6.96
C LYS A 267 30.76 -17.14 6.76
N LEU A 268 30.31 -17.27 5.51
CA LEU A 268 28.99 -17.82 5.21
C LEU A 268 29.05 -19.36 5.30
N GLU A 269 28.24 -19.97 6.16
CA GLU A 269 28.18 -21.43 6.37
C GLU A 269 27.29 -22.11 5.34
N LYS A 270 26.10 -21.54 5.08
CA LYS A 270 25.12 -22.01 4.10
C LYS A 270 24.14 -20.89 3.75
N VAL A 271 23.38 -21.07 2.67
CA VAL A 271 22.15 -20.31 2.36
C VAL A 271 20.93 -21.23 2.40
N ILE A 272 19.82 -20.74 2.93
CA ILE A 272 18.52 -21.43 2.96
C ILE A 272 17.50 -20.56 2.22
N ILE A 273 16.80 -21.11 1.24
CA ILE A 273 15.84 -20.39 0.38
C ILE A 273 14.42 -20.85 0.70
N ASN A 274 13.48 -19.92 0.90
CA ASN A 274 12.05 -20.20 1.12
C ASN A 274 11.18 -19.36 0.18
N GLY A 275 10.85 -19.89 -1.01
CA GLY A 275 10.13 -19.21 -2.09
C GLY A 275 8.74 -19.80 -2.36
N TYR A 276 7.82 -19.02 -2.93
CA TYR A 276 6.65 -19.60 -3.60
C TYR A 276 7.01 -19.95 -5.04
N HIS A 277 7.33 -18.93 -5.83
CA HIS A 277 7.94 -19.12 -7.16
C HIS A 277 9.40 -19.55 -7.04
N ASP A 278 9.97 -19.97 -8.17
CA ASP A 278 11.39 -20.29 -8.31
C ASP A 278 12.29 -19.09 -7.95
N GLN A 279 13.47 -19.37 -7.39
CA GLN A 279 14.38 -18.36 -6.87
C GLN A 279 15.78 -18.56 -7.47
N GLU A 280 16.44 -17.47 -7.85
CA GLU A 280 17.79 -17.50 -8.39
C GLU A 280 18.79 -16.95 -7.36
N ILE A 281 20.05 -17.40 -7.42
CA ILE A 281 21.09 -17.01 -6.46
C ILE A 281 22.43 -16.82 -7.16
N SER A 282 23.15 -15.75 -6.82
CA SER A 282 24.43 -15.41 -7.44
C SER A 282 25.38 -14.69 -6.48
N GLY A 283 26.60 -14.38 -6.94
CA GLY A 283 27.63 -13.67 -6.16
C GLY A 283 28.44 -14.53 -5.17
N ILE A 284 27.97 -15.74 -4.85
CA ILE A 284 28.66 -16.75 -4.03
C ILE A 284 28.98 -18.03 -4.80
N SER A 285 29.98 -18.78 -4.33
CA SER A 285 30.39 -20.08 -4.89
C SER A 285 31.02 -20.96 -3.80
N GLY A 286 30.88 -22.29 -3.91
CA GLY A 286 31.37 -23.25 -2.92
C GLY A 286 30.62 -23.28 -1.59
N ILE A 287 29.54 -22.50 -1.46
CA ILE A 287 28.67 -22.44 -0.27
C ILE A 287 27.49 -23.40 -0.46
N PRO A 288 27.13 -24.25 0.53
CA PRO A 288 25.91 -25.06 0.49
C PRO A 288 24.64 -24.20 0.38
N ILE A 289 23.71 -24.63 -0.46
CA ILE A 289 22.40 -24.00 -0.66
C ILE A 289 21.32 -25.07 -0.42
N GLU A 290 20.34 -24.75 0.42
CA GLU A 290 19.18 -25.60 0.74
C GLU A 290 17.90 -24.90 0.26
N GLU A 291 17.21 -25.46 -0.74
CA GLU A 291 16.08 -24.80 -1.40
C GLU A 291 14.70 -25.41 -1.05
N PHE A 292 13.82 -24.53 -0.59
CA PHE A 292 12.42 -24.80 -0.28
C PHE A 292 11.53 -23.80 -1.04
N SER A 293 11.59 -23.86 -2.37
CA SER A 293 10.74 -23.11 -3.29
C SER A 293 9.55 -23.98 -3.71
N TYR A 294 8.32 -23.50 -3.56
CA TYR A 294 7.13 -24.33 -3.85
C TYR A 294 7.06 -24.80 -5.31
N GLN A 295 7.37 -23.94 -6.28
CA GLN A 295 7.41 -24.32 -7.70
C GLN A 295 8.61 -25.23 -8.03
N GLY A 296 9.83 -24.86 -7.59
CA GLY A 296 11.07 -25.55 -7.94
C GLY A 296 11.32 -26.88 -7.21
N THR A 297 10.95 -27.00 -5.94
CA THR A 297 11.19 -28.22 -5.12
C THR A 297 9.92 -28.85 -4.55
N GLY A 298 8.73 -28.30 -4.85
CA GLY A 298 7.44 -28.83 -4.38
C GLY A 298 7.18 -28.61 -2.89
N SER A 299 8.03 -27.83 -2.21
CA SER A 299 8.06 -27.70 -0.74
C SER A 299 8.46 -26.29 -0.33
N TYR A 300 7.91 -25.80 0.78
CA TYR A 300 8.30 -24.53 1.40
C TYR A 300 8.29 -24.69 2.93
N LEU A 301 9.22 -24.05 3.63
CA LEU A 301 9.30 -24.12 5.09
C LEU A 301 8.11 -23.40 5.72
N GLY A 302 7.81 -22.17 5.32
CA GLY A 302 6.74 -21.37 5.91
C GLY A 302 6.18 -20.32 4.96
N LYS A 303 5.03 -19.74 5.33
CA LYS A 303 4.48 -18.60 4.57
C LYS A 303 5.52 -17.49 4.48
N PHE A 304 5.67 -16.97 3.27
CA PHE A 304 6.68 -16.03 2.82
C PHE A 304 6.62 -14.74 3.65
N ALA A 305 7.69 -14.50 4.41
CA ALA A 305 7.65 -13.65 5.59
C ALA A 305 8.40 -12.35 5.36
N TYR A 306 7.66 -11.25 5.17
CA TYR A 306 8.22 -9.93 4.83
C TYR A 306 8.12 -8.88 5.94
N GLN A 307 7.42 -9.17 7.03
CA GLN A 307 7.28 -8.29 8.20
C GLN A 307 7.54 -9.03 9.52
N TRP A 308 8.18 -8.34 10.45
CA TRP A 308 8.31 -8.75 11.83
C TRP A 308 7.20 -8.15 12.69
N ASP A 309 6.27 -8.98 13.14
CA ASP A 309 5.21 -8.56 14.05
C ASP A 309 5.70 -8.57 15.51
N LYS A 310 5.61 -7.41 16.17
CA LYS A 310 5.92 -7.26 17.60
C LYS A 310 4.88 -7.90 18.53
N PHE A 311 3.74 -8.36 17.99
CA PHE A 311 2.61 -8.88 18.75
C PHE A 311 2.23 -10.34 18.43
N HIS A 312 3.01 -11.07 17.63
CA HIS A 312 2.81 -12.50 17.33
C HIS A 312 1.46 -12.90 16.67
N HIS A 313 0.74 -11.98 16.06
CA HIS A 313 -0.57 -12.23 15.44
C HIS A 313 -0.53 -12.44 13.91
N HIS A 314 0.60 -12.20 13.23
CA HIS A 314 0.78 -12.67 11.85
C HIS A 314 1.44 -14.07 11.81
N PRO A 315 0.71 -15.15 11.48
CA PRO A 315 1.20 -16.53 11.66
C PRO A 315 2.29 -16.97 10.66
N SER A 316 2.61 -16.16 9.65
CA SER A 316 3.63 -16.50 8.65
C SER A 316 5.04 -16.54 9.25
N THR A 317 5.52 -15.39 9.74
CA THR A 317 6.90 -15.17 10.18
C THR A 317 7.28 -16.12 11.32
N ALA A 318 6.40 -16.32 12.30
CA ALA A 318 6.62 -17.29 13.37
C ALA A 318 6.79 -18.72 12.85
N SER A 319 5.95 -19.17 11.90
CA SER A 319 6.01 -20.53 11.34
C SER A 319 7.29 -20.81 10.54
N LEU A 320 7.83 -19.80 9.84
CA LEU A 320 9.09 -19.89 9.12
C LEU A 320 10.28 -19.91 10.08
N VAL A 321 10.30 -18.98 11.03
CA VAL A 321 11.40 -18.84 12.01
C VAL A 321 11.58 -20.12 12.82
N THR A 322 10.51 -20.68 13.42
CA THR A 322 10.62 -21.91 14.22
C THR A 322 11.22 -23.07 13.42
N LYS A 323 10.92 -23.18 12.11
CA LYS A 323 11.47 -24.24 11.26
C LYS A 323 12.92 -23.99 10.85
N LEU A 324 13.28 -22.75 10.56
CA LEU A 324 14.68 -22.36 10.35
C LEU A 324 15.53 -22.65 11.59
N GLU A 325 15.06 -22.28 12.79
CA GLU A 325 15.73 -22.56 14.06
C GLU A 325 15.91 -24.08 14.30
N GLN A 326 14.90 -24.89 13.95
CA GLN A 326 14.95 -26.35 14.02
C GLN A 326 15.97 -26.98 13.06
N ILE A 327 15.96 -26.63 11.76
CA ILE A 327 16.86 -27.28 10.77
C ILE A 327 18.32 -26.79 10.86
N THR A 328 18.54 -25.60 11.44
CA THR A 328 19.89 -25.05 11.66
C THR A 328 20.47 -25.39 13.04
N ASN A 329 19.62 -25.78 14.00
CA ASN A 329 19.92 -25.83 15.42
C ASN A 329 20.53 -24.50 15.92
N THR A 330 19.95 -23.36 15.52
CA THR A 330 20.46 -22.02 15.81
C THR A 330 19.30 -21.02 15.91
N ASN A 331 19.20 -20.33 17.04
CA ASN A 331 18.14 -19.33 17.25
C ASN A 331 18.31 -18.11 16.32
N LEU A 332 17.21 -17.51 15.89
CA LEU A 332 17.24 -16.33 15.02
C LEU A 332 17.98 -15.16 15.70
N THR A 333 19.01 -14.68 15.01
CA THR A 333 19.86 -13.54 15.44
C THR A 333 19.33 -12.23 14.88
N SER A 334 18.88 -12.20 13.61
CA SER A 334 18.15 -11.03 13.08
C SER A 334 17.13 -11.37 11.99
N PHE A 335 16.12 -10.52 11.87
CA PHE A 335 15.26 -10.39 10.68
C PHE A 335 15.44 -9.00 10.05
N GLN A 336 15.42 -8.94 8.73
CA GLN A 336 15.18 -7.71 7.96
C GLN A 336 14.16 -8.02 6.87
N GLY A 337 13.18 -7.15 6.64
CA GLY A 337 12.21 -7.37 5.59
C GLY A 337 11.33 -6.18 5.27
N CYS A 338 10.73 -6.25 4.09
CA CYS A 338 9.83 -5.26 3.49
C CYS A 338 8.89 -5.97 2.53
N TYR A 339 7.67 -5.49 2.33
CA TYR A 339 6.81 -6.02 1.29
C TYR A 339 7.53 -6.06 -0.08
N ARG A 340 8.09 -4.92 -0.52
CA ARG A 340 9.00 -4.84 -1.66
C ARG A 340 10.40 -4.45 -1.21
N GLY A 341 11.41 -5.25 -1.52
CA GLY A 341 12.82 -4.94 -1.21
C GLY A 341 13.72 -5.05 -2.44
N THR A 342 14.81 -4.26 -2.47
CA THR A 342 15.83 -4.33 -3.54
C THR A 342 17.26 -4.43 -3.00
N ASN A 343 17.52 -4.00 -1.76
CA ASN A 343 18.85 -4.02 -1.15
C ASN A 343 18.76 -4.23 0.37
N PHE A 344 19.61 -5.10 0.93
CA PHE A 344 19.73 -5.35 2.38
C PHE A 344 21.19 -5.46 2.82
N THR A 345 21.48 -5.23 4.11
CA THR A 345 22.85 -5.35 4.67
C THR A 345 22.85 -5.96 6.07
N ILE A 346 23.55 -7.07 6.25
CA ILE A 346 23.70 -7.79 7.53
C ILE A 346 25.03 -7.36 8.17
N LYS A 347 25.00 -6.89 9.42
CA LYS A 347 26.10 -6.23 10.13
C LYS A 347 26.34 -6.82 11.51
#